data_AF-A0A9Q0YRM1-F1
#
_entry.id   AF-A0A9Q0YRM1-F1
#
_cell.length_a   1.000
_cell.length_b   1.000
_cell.length_c   1.000
_cell.angle_alpha   90.00
_cell.angle_beta   90.00
_cell.angle_gamma   90.00
#
_symmetry.space_group_name_H-M   'P 1'
#
loop_
_entity.id
_entity.type
_entity.pdbx_description
1 polymer ?
#
loop_
_entity_poly.entity_id
_entity_poly.type
_entity_poly.pdbx_seq_one_letter_code
_entity_poly.pdbx_strand_id
1 'polypeptide(L)'
;MTTNVTPYMHVLVNHMHESLALHGSLSNFSQQGLEKLNDRVTGWFFKSSNHKGVEALRQIIVKQNRLELLEEKYNRDLKFKVTCTKCKGVGHNMRTCVTSKEL
;
A
#
# COMPACT_ATOMS: atom_id res chain seq x y z
N MET A 1 40.64 22.17 5.77
CA MET A 1 40.01 21.22 4.83
C MET A 1 38.53 21.15 5.16
N THR A 2 37.68 21.84 4.40
CA THR A 2 36.23 21.63 4.52
C THR A 2 35.91 20.33 3.78
N THR A 3 35.74 19.26 4.54
CA THR A 3 35.25 17.98 4.02
C THR A 3 33.88 18.24 3.37
N ASN A 4 33.70 17.81 2.12
CA ASN A 4 32.45 17.94 1.37
C ASN A 4 31.36 17.04 2.00
N VAL A 5 30.85 17.43 3.16
CA VAL A 5 29.79 16.74 3.88
C VAL A 5 28.46 17.20 3.30
N THR A 6 27.71 16.28 2.70
CA THR A 6 26.38 16.60 2.21
C THR A 6 25.40 16.77 3.37
N PRO A 7 24.31 17.53 3.22
CA PRO A 7 23.29 17.65 4.25
C PRO A 7 22.77 16.30 4.76
N TYR A 8 22.61 15.31 3.86
CA TYR A 8 22.20 13.96 4.24
C TYR A 8 23.22 13.25 5.13
N MET A 9 24.52 13.40 4.86
CA MET A 9 25.57 12.85 5.71
C MET A 9 25.55 13.49 7.10
N HIS A 10 25.35 14.81 7.18
CA HIS A 10 25.22 15.51 8.46
C HIS A 10 24.02 15.00 9.27
N VAL A 11 22.84 14.87 8.64
CA VAL A 11 21.62 14.40 9.30
C VAL A 11 21.74 12.95 9.76
N LEU A 12 22.27 12.06 8.93
CA LEU A 12 22.43 10.65 9.27
C LEU A 12 23.36 10.43 10.46
N VAL A 13 24.45 11.19 10.56
CA VAL A 13 25.43 11.02 11.65
C VAL A 13 24.98 11.73 12.93
N ASN A 14 24.48 12.96 12.81
CA ASN A 14 24.26 13.81 13.97
C ASN A 14 22.82 13.75 14.51
N HIS A 15 21.81 13.45 13.68
CA HIS A 15 20.39 13.61 14.07
C HIS A 15 19.59 12.30 14.02
N MET A 16 20.16 11.21 13.49
CA MET A 16 19.45 9.95 13.33
C MET A 16 19.09 9.31 14.68
N HIS A 17 19.94 9.47 15.70
CA HIS A 17 19.67 8.92 17.03
C HIS A 17 18.49 9.64 17.71
N GLU A 18 18.40 10.98 17.60
CA GLU A 18 17.27 11.76 18.09
C GLU A 18 15.97 11.37 17.37
N SER A 19 16.06 11.23 16.04
CA SER A 19 14.93 10.85 15.19
C SER A 19 14.39 9.45 15.55
N LEU A 20 15.28 8.49 15.82
CA LEU A 20 14.90 7.14 16.26
C LEU A 20 14.36 7.13 17.69
N ALA A 21 14.90 7.95 18.59
CA ALA A 21 14.37 8.07 19.95
C ALA A 21 12.94 8.65 19.96
N LEU A 22 12.66 9.62 19.09
CA LEU A 22 11.34 10.27 19.01
C LEU A 22 10.29 9.40 18.30
N HIS A 23 10.67 8.72 17.21
CA HIS A 23 9.73 8.07 16.31
C HIS A 23 9.80 6.54 16.30
N GLY A 24 10.83 5.93 16.90
CA GLY A 24 11.09 4.49 16.91
C GLY A 24 11.55 3.91 15.57
N SER A 25 11.00 4.39 14.44
CA SER A 25 11.37 3.98 13.10
C SER A 25 11.18 5.10 12.08
N LEU A 26 12.07 5.13 11.08
CA LEU A 26 11.98 6.06 9.95
C LEU A 26 11.15 5.51 8.78
N SER A 27 10.65 4.27 8.86
CA SER A 27 9.94 3.61 7.76
C SER A 27 8.75 4.44 7.26
N ASN A 28 8.02 5.05 8.19
CA ASN A 28 6.84 5.88 7.88
C ASN A 28 7.19 7.21 7.21
N PHE A 29 8.45 7.64 7.25
CA PHE A 29 8.94 8.93 6.74
C PHE A 29 9.78 8.81 5.46
N SER A 30 9.96 7.59 4.93
CA SER A 30 10.78 7.33 3.75
C SER A 30 10.27 7.96 2.44
N GLN A 31 9.04 8.48 2.44
CA GLN A 31 8.32 9.00 1.26
C GLN A 31 8.21 8.00 0.09
N GLN A 32 8.63 6.74 0.25
CA GLN A 32 8.59 5.73 -0.80
C GLN A 32 7.16 5.47 -1.32
N GLY A 33 6.17 5.55 -0.43
CA GLY A 33 4.76 5.44 -0.81
C GLY A 33 4.31 6.58 -1.73
N LEU A 34 4.79 7.81 -1.49
CA LEU A 34 4.46 8.97 -2.30
C LEU A 34 5.03 8.85 -3.71
N GLU A 35 6.29 8.44 -3.83
CA GLU A 35 6.94 8.21 -5.14
C GLU A 35 6.18 7.17 -5.97
N LYS A 36 5.80 6.03 -5.36
CA LYS A 36 4.99 5.00 -6.04
C LYS A 36 3.61 5.51 -6.45
N LEU A 37 2.99 6.37 -5.65
CA LEU A 37 1.73 7.01 -6.01
C LEU A 37 1.92 7.96 -7.19
N ASN A 38 3.01 8.72 -7.22
CA ASN A 38 3.35 9.62 -8.31
C ASN A 38 3.58 8.86 -9.63
N ASP A 39 4.31 7.75 -9.62
CA ASP A 39 4.49 6.89 -10.80
C ASP A 39 3.15 6.42 -11.38
N ARG A 40 2.26 5.97 -10.48
CA ARG A 40 0.92 5.50 -10.85
C ARG A 40 0.06 6.62 -11.44
N VAL A 41 -0.01 7.77 -10.76
CA VAL A 41 -0.80 8.93 -11.18
C VAL A 41 -0.28 9.48 -12.51
N THR A 42 1.03 9.60 -12.66
CA THR A 42 1.70 9.97 -13.92
C THR A 42 1.29 9.01 -15.04
N GLY A 43 1.32 7.71 -14.79
CA GLY A 43 0.87 6.72 -15.76
C GLY A 43 -0.60 6.87 -16.16
N TRP A 44 -1.49 7.16 -15.21
CA TRP A 44 -2.91 7.40 -15.51
C TRP A 44 -3.15 8.69 -16.25
N PHE A 45 -2.44 9.76 -15.89
CA PHE A 45 -2.49 11.01 -16.62
C PHE A 45 -2.11 10.77 -18.08
N PHE A 46 -0.96 10.13 -18.33
CA PHE A 46 -0.44 9.94 -19.69
C PHE A 46 -1.15 8.89 -20.54
N LYS A 47 -1.82 7.89 -19.94
CA LYS A 47 -2.40 6.75 -20.68
C LYS A 47 -3.92 6.64 -20.59
N SER A 48 -4.57 7.33 -19.64
CA SER A 48 -5.97 7.06 -19.29
C SER A 48 -6.78 8.31 -18.95
N SER A 49 -6.25 9.50 -19.23
CA SER A 49 -6.97 10.75 -19.02
C SER A 49 -7.08 11.52 -20.35
N ASN A 50 -8.01 12.46 -20.41
CA ASN A 50 -8.11 13.37 -21.55
C ASN A 50 -7.03 14.47 -21.56
N HIS A 51 -6.10 14.47 -20.58
CA HIS A 51 -4.98 15.42 -20.41
C HIS A 51 -5.35 16.91 -20.33
N LYS A 52 -6.64 17.22 -20.19
CA LYS A 52 -7.17 18.58 -20.16
C LYS A 52 -7.30 19.08 -18.73
N GLY A 53 -6.22 19.65 -18.21
CA GLY A 53 -6.20 20.42 -16.96
C GLY A 53 -6.98 19.76 -15.81
N VAL A 54 -7.94 20.49 -15.25
CA VAL A 54 -8.76 20.06 -14.10
C VAL A 54 -9.58 18.79 -14.36
N GLU A 55 -10.03 18.57 -15.59
CA GLU A 55 -10.84 17.38 -15.92
C GLU A 55 -10.00 16.10 -15.88
N ALA A 56 -8.72 16.17 -16.27
CA ALA A 56 -7.80 15.05 -16.13
C ALA A 56 -7.58 14.68 -14.64
N LEU A 57 -7.46 15.68 -13.76
CA LEU A 57 -7.36 15.44 -12.32
C LEU A 57 -8.64 14.79 -11.76
N ARG A 58 -9.82 15.26 -12.18
CA ARG A 58 -11.11 14.66 -11.81
C ARG A 58 -11.18 13.19 -12.23
N GLN A 59 -10.76 12.87 -13.45
CA GLN A 59 -10.75 11.50 -13.97
C GLN A 59 -9.80 10.58 -13.17
N ILE A 60 -8.62 11.09 -12.81
CA ILE A 60 -7.63 10.38 -11.99
C ILE A 60 -8.20 10.05 -10.61
N ILE A 61 -8.81 11.04 -9.94
CA ILE A 61 -9.42 10.85 -8.61
C ILE A 61 -10.57 9.86 -8.68
N VAL A 62 -11.47 9.99 -9.66
CA VAL A 62 -12.58 9.04 -9.84
C VAL A 62 -12.07 7.62 -10.08
N LYS A 63 -10.98 7.47 -10.85
CA LYS A 63 -10.35 6.16 -11.08
C LYS A 63 -9.77 5.58 -9.80
N GLN A 64 -9.11 6.40 -8.98
CA GLN A 64 -8.59 5.98 -7.68
C GLN A 64 -9.71 5.48 -6.77
N ASN A 65 -10.77 6.26 -6.58
CA ASN A 65 -11.91 5.90 -5.73
C ASN A 65 -12.55 4.57 -6.19
N ARG A 66 -12.63 4.34 -7.51
CA ARG A 66 -13.15 3.07 -8.06
C ARG A 66 -12.27 1.89 -7.71
N LEU A 67 -10.95 2.04 -7.76
CA LEU A 67 -10.01 0.97 -7.39
C LEU A 67 -10.10 0.65 -5.90
N GLU A 68 -10.19 1.67 -5.05
CA GLU A 68 -10.34 1.50 -3.60
C GLU A 68 -11.61 0.71 -3.26
N LEU A 69 -12.76 1.06 -3.86
CA LEU A 69 -14.01 0.31 -3.68
C LEU A 69 -13.92 -1.15 -4.14
N LEU A 70 -13.19 -1.42 -5.24
CA LEU A 70 -12.98 -2.76 -5.76
C LEU A 70 -12.06 -3.58 -4.85
N GLU A 71 -11.00 -2.98 -4.33
CA GLU A 71 -10.09 -3.62 -3.36
C GLU A 71 -10.83 -3.94 -2.05
N GLU A 72 -11.64 -3.02 -1.53
CA GLU A 72 -12.49 -3.28 -0.37
C GLU A 72 -13.47 -4.42 -0.59
N LYS A 73 -14.15 -4.44 -1.75
CA LYS A 73 -15.06 -5.52 -2.12
C LYS A 73 -14.30 -6.86 -2.20
N TYR A 74 -13.17 -6.89 -2.89
CA TYR A 74 -12.33 -8.08 -3.00
C TYR A 74 -11.87 -8.59 -1.62
N ASN A 75 -11.46 -7.69 -0.73
CA ASN A 75 -11.07 -8.03 0.64
C ASN A 75 -12.23 -8.57 1.48
N ARG A 76 -13.45 -8.03 1.30
CA ARG A 76 -14.68 -8.59 1.92
C ARG A 76 -14.98 -9.99 1.41
N ASP A 77 -14.95 -10.18 0.09
CA ASP A 77 -15.24 -11.47 -0.54
C ASP A 77 -14.21 -12.55 -0.15
N LEU A 78 -12.93 -12.17 -0.03
CA LEU A 78 -11.87 -13.03 0.52
C LEU A 78 -12.20 -13.47 1.94
N LYS A 79 -12.52 -12.52 2.84
CA LYS A 79 -12.89 -12.83 4.23
C LYS A 79 -14.09 -13.78 4.31
N PHE A 80 -15.08 -13.61 3.43
CA PHE A 80 -16.26 -14.46 3.39
C PHE A 80 -15.98 -15.88 2.86
N LYS A 81 -14.96 -16.05 2.02
CA LYS A 81 -14.52 -17.37 1.50
C LYS A 81 -13.65 -18.18 2.47
N VAL A 82 -13.18 -17.60 3.58
CA VAL A 82 -12.29 -18.31 4.53
C VAL A 82 -13.07 -19.21 5.50
N THR A 83 -14.39 -19.15 5.57
CA THR A 83 -15.19 -20.03 6.43
C THR A 83 -15.49 -21.37 5.75
N CYS A 84 -15.00 -22.47 6.34
CA CYS A 84 -15.36 -23.83 5.93
C CYS A 84 -16.87 -24.07 6.15
N THR A 85 -17.61 -24.42 5.09
CA THR A 85 -19.07 -24.70 5.16
C THR A 85 -19.39 -25.99 5.93
N LYS A 86 -18.50 -26.99 5.93
CA LYS A 86 -18.64 -28.22 6.73
C LYS A 86 -18.41 -27.97 8.23
N CYS A 87 -17.39 -27.20 8.59
CA CYS A 87 -16.93 -27.04 9.98
C CYS A 87 -17.31 -25.68 10.60
N LYS A 88 -18.17 -24.91 9.93
CA LYS A 88 -18.61 -23.55 10.33
C LYS A 88 -17.46 -22.59 10.67
N GLY A 89 -16.27 -22.80 10.10
CA GLY A 89 -15.15 -21.86 10.18
C GLY A 89 -14.28 -21.88 11.43
N VAL A 90 -14.23 -22.95 12.23
CA VAL A 90 -13.27 -23.04 13.35
C VAL A 90 -11.85 -23.28 12.83
N GLY A 91 -11.10 -22.20 12.58
CA GLY A 91 -9.65 -22.20 12.38
C GLY A 91 -9.12 -22.71 11.03
N HIS A 92 -9.99 -22.99 10.04
CA HIS A 92 -9.55 -23.49 8.73
C HIS A 92 -10.54 -23.15 7.59
N ASN A 93 -10.04 -23.17 6.35
CA ASN A 93 -10.84 -22.93 5.14
C ASN A 93 -11.21 -24.26 4.44
N MET A 94 -12.05 -24.22 3.41
CA MET A 94 -12.47 -25.42 2.64
C MET A 94 -11.29 -26.24 2.08
N ARG A 95 -10.16 -25.61 1.74
CA ARG A 95 -8.97 -26.29 1.18
C ARG A 95 -8.13 -26.98 2.23
N THR A 96 -8.15 -26.50 3.47
CA THR A 96 -7.42 -27.07 4.61
C THR A 96 -8.32 -27.90 5.54
N CYS A 97 -9.54 -28.22 5.09
CA CYS A 97 -10.51 -28.97 5.86
C CYS A 97 -10.15 -30.45 5.94
N VAL A 98 -9.82 -30.90 7.16
CA VAL A 98 -9.30 -32.25 7.44
C VAL A 98 -10.39 -33.33 7.36
N THR A 99 -11.68 -32.97 7.47
CA THR A 99 -12.83 -33.89 7.33
C THR A 99 -13.12 -34.32 5.89
N SER A 100 -12.20 -34.06 4.96
CA SER A 100 -12.27 -34.48 3.55
C SER A 100 -11.40 -35.70 3.23
N LYS A 101 -10.64 -36.21 4.21
CA LYS A 101 -9.59 -37.23 4.01
C LYS A 101 -9.96 -38.63 4.53
N GLU A 102 -11.24 -38.96 4.64
CA GLU A 102 -11.66 -40.33 4.92
C GLU A 102 -12.42 -40.88 3.71
N LEU A 103 -11.65 -41.59 2.88
CA LEU A 103 -12.10 -42.63 1.95
C LEU A 103 -11.66 -43.95 2.56
#